data_AF-A0A7S0WA21-F1
#
_entry.id   AF-A0A7S0WA21-F1
#
_cell.length_a   1.000
_cell.length_b   1.000
_cell.length_c   1.000
_cell.angle_alpha   90.00
_cell.angle_beta   90.00
_cell.angle_gamma   90.00
#
_symmetry.space_group_name_H-M   'P 1'
#
loop_
_entity.id
_entity.type
_entity.pdbx_description
1 polymer ?
#
loop_
_entity_poly.entity_id
_entity_poly.type
_entity_poly.pdbx_seq_one_letter_code
_entity_poly.pdbx_strand_id
1 'polypeptide(L)'
;RPPPETPGLLKLESSHPGTEPAHLTMFSTKSAAIAALALATAAPEALAFMTTPAGGFAPALRPAATAANGVTRAATALPIRRSLEVSMSKDGQLAEKFGHLRGADIEPCDKSVQRFYEMYGKPVPFVFRGATNEILYMSHLDLANARFSYDAVWACGVFSTFDVFFQGIDANTRTKLFDSLMSALKLEPATVRADAEKVLSWAQGKTEADIVAAMNGEDQSEVGSILAKAKSAGEDDWIYTRNFGAGLIKTMQVVGVEPNTANAKKWAEAMGIGENTSAMTGLSMSRFESDVGVFLSSVEKFQQVIQLFAEVEAREKKKVAERLAGMAEQAAKEAA
;
A
#
# COMPACT_ATOMS: atom_id res chain seq x y z
N ARG A 1 -36.97 -51.46 35.81
CA ARG A 1 -35.86 -52.41 36.01
C ARG A 1 -35.06 -52.46 34.70
N PRO A 2 -33.97 -51.69 34.55
CA PRO A 2 -33.10 -51.77 33.38
C PRO A 2 -32.14 -52.98 33.49
N PRO A 3 -31.59 -53.50 32.37
CA PRO A 3 -30.39 -54.34 32.37
C PRO A 3 -29.10 -53.48 32.44
N PRO A 4 -27.93 -54.07 32.75
CA PRO A 4 -26.84 -53.36 33.44
C PRO A 4 -25.63 -52.96 32.56
N GLU A 5 -24.73 -52.15 33.15
CA GLU A 5 -23.46 -51.70 32.58
C GLU A 5 -22.23 -52.54 33.00
N THR A 6 -21.12 -52.36 32.27
CA THR A 6 -19.69 -52.64 32.64
C THR A 6 -19.22 -54.11 32.67
N PRO A 7 -17.89 -54.42 32.66
CA PRO A 7 -16.68 -53.55 32.62
C PRO A 7 -15.58 -53.95 31.58
N GLY A 8 -14.48 -53.18 31.45
CA GLY A 8 -13.18 -53.76 31.00
C GLY A 8 -12.22 -52.88 30.15
N LEU A 9 -11.06 -52.55 30.74
CA LEU A 9 -9.93 -51.72 30.28
C LEU A 9 -9.14 -52.13 28.98
N LEU A 10 -8.64 -51.10 28.29
CA LEU A 10 -7.29 -50.90 27.66
C LEU A 10 -6.71 -51.87 26.59
N LYS A 11 -6.46 -51.34 25.37
CA LYS A 11 -5.12 -50.85 24.91
C LYS A 11 -5.14 -50.25 23.48
N LEU A 12 -4.24 -49.27 23.24
CA LEU A 12 -3.44 -48.91 22.02
C LEU A 12 -3.97 -49.37 20.63
N GLU A 13 -4.01 -48.61 19.52
CA GLU A 13 -3.39 -47.34 19.07
C GLU A 13 -4.00 -46.96 17.68
N SER A 14 -3.71 -45.87 16.93
CA SER A 14 -2.91 -44.62 17.03
C SER A 14 -3.42 -43.58 15.97
N SER A 15 -2.84 -42.37 15.91
CA SER A 15 -2.96 -41.35 14.82
C SER A 15 -4.33 -40.65 14.60
N HIS A 16 -4.45 -39.38 14.18
CA HIS A 16 -3.60 -38.17 14.30
C HIS A 16 -4.53 -36.93 14.25
N PRO A 17 -4.19 -35.76 14.84
CA PRO A 17 -5.12 -34.63 14.97
C PRO A 17 -5.23 -33.78 13.69
N GLY A 18 -6.38 -33.11 13.53
CA GLY A 18 -6.64 -32.20 12.41
C GLY A 18 -5.87 -30.88 12.51
N THR A 19 -5.50 -30.34 11.35
CA THR A 19 -4.60 -29.20 11.18
C THR A 19 -5.38 -27.88 10.99
N GLU A 20 -5.10 -26.86 11.82
CA GLU A 20 -5.48 -25.47 11.51
C GLU A 20 -4.57 -24.89 10.40
N PRO A 21 -5.06 -23.96 9.57
CA PRO A 21 -4.25 -23.32 8.55
C PRO A 21 -3.22 -22.36 9.16
N ALA A 22 -1.94 -22.56 8.83
CA ALA A 22 -0.85 -21.76 9.37
C ALA A 22 -0.79 -20.36 8.74
N HIS A 23 -1.03 -19.32 9.54
CA HIS A 23 -0.69 -17.94 9.19
C HIS A 23 0.84 -17.77 9.15
N LEU A 24 1.40 -17.51 7.97
CA LEU A 24 2.85 -17.41 7.77
C LEU A 24 3.40 -16.02 8.17
N THR A 25 3.49 -15.75 9.48
CA THR A 25 4.18 -14.56 9.99
C THR A 25 5.70 -14.75 9.98
N MET A 26 6.38 -14.28 8.92
CA MET A 26 7.83 -14.04 8.95
C MET A 26 8.15 -12.56 9.03
N PHE A 27 8.11 -12.01 10.25
CA PHE A 27 8.94 -10.89 10.76
C PHE A 27 8.63 -10.69 12.26
N SER A 28 9.11 -11.59 13.12
CA SER A 28 9.03 -11.38 14.58
C SER A 28 10.09 -12.18 15.33
N THR A 29 10.99 -11.48 16.03
CA THR A 29 11.69 -12.04 17.19
C THR A 29 11.84 -10.97 18.29
N LYS A 30 11.39 -11.32 19.50
CA LYS A 30 11.62 -10.62 20.81
C LYS A 30 10.95 -9.24 20.93
N SER A 31 9.93 -9.03 21.77
CA SER A 31 9.94 -9.29 23.22
C SER A 31 8.54 -9.43 23.84
N ALA A 32 8.50 -9.86 25.11
CA ALA A 32 7.31 -10.36 25.79
C ALA A 32 6.38 -9.31 26.43
N ALA A 33 5.18 -9.79 26.75
CA ALA A 33 4.01 -9.12 27.29
C ALA A 33 4.16 -8.28 28.57
N ILE A 34 3.34 -7.23 28.68
CA ILE A 34 2.63 -6.83 29.91
C ILE A 34 1.16 -6.53 29.54
N ALA A 35 0.21 -6.92 30.39
CA ALA A 35 -1.23 -6.79 30.14
C ALA A 35 -1.90 -5.65 30.94
N ALA A 36 -3.01 -5.15 30.39
CA ALA A 36 -4.18 -4.52 31.04
C ALA A 36 -3.99 -3.41 32.11
N LEU A 37 -4.58 -2.23 31.86
CA LEU A 37 -5.76 -1.74 32.61
C LEU A 37 -6.47 -0.61 31.82
N ALA A 38 -7.76 -0.39 32.05
CA ALA A 38 -8.60 0.59 31.36
C ALA A 38 -9.04 1.77 32.27
N LEU A 39 -9.62 2.80 31.63
CA LEU A 39 -10.22 4.04 32.18
C LEU A 39 -9.26 5.11 32.73
N ALA A 40 -9.19 6.25 32.02
CA ALA A 40 -9.73 7.54 32.50
C ALA A 40 -9.78 8.58 31.36
N THR A 41 -10.69 9.55 31.48
CA THR A 41 -10.98 10.60 30.47
C THR A 41 -10.20 11.90 30.71
N ALA A 42 -9.66 12.51 29.65
CA ALA A 42 -9.42 13.97 29.59
C ALA A 42 -9.29 14.46 28.14
N ALA A 43 -9.68 15.72 27.91
CA ALA A 43 -9.70 16.40 26.61
C ALA A 43 -8.32 17.03 26.26
N PRO A 44 -8.10 17.57 25.04
CA PRO A 44 -6.76 17.82 24.50
C PRO A 44 -6.21 19.22 24.82
N GLU A 45 -4.89 19.34 24.93
CA GLU A 45 -4.13 20.51 24.46
C GLU A 45 -2.60 20.26 24.49
N ALA A 46 -1.84 21.20 23.91
CA ALA A 46 -0.36 21.24 23.86
C ALA A 46 0.36 20.18 23.02
N LEU A 47 0.27 20.30 21.69
CA LEU A 47 1.31 19.82 20.76
C LEU A 47 1.59 20.87 19.66
N ALA A 48 2.01 22.06 20.13
CA ALA A 48 2.74 23.00 19.29
C ALA A 48 4.23 22.61 19.26
N PHE A 49 4.93 23.04 18.21
CA PHE A 49 6.38 22.88 18.00
C PHE A 49 6.89 21.52 17.50
N MET A 50 6.67 21.25 16.20
CA MET A 50 7.74 20.87 15.27
C MET A 50 7.23 21.00 13.82
N THR A 51 7.38 22.18 13.23
CA THR A 51 7.00 22.47 11.84
C THR A 51 8.22 22.52 10.93
N THR A 52 8.62 21.37 10.38
CA THR A 52 9.56 21.28 9.25
C THR A 52 9.17 20.10 8.36
N PRO A 53 8.58 20.33 7.17
CA PRO A 53 8.32 19.26 6.21
C PRO A 53 9.60 18.89 5.47
N ALA A 54 10.16 17.72 5.77
CA ALA A 54 11.22 17.14 4.97
C ALA A 54 10.62 16.38 3.78
N GLY A 55 11.08 16.67 2.55
CA GLY A 55 10.95 15.75 1.42
C GLY A 55 9.71 15.84 0.52
N GLY A 56 9.06 17.01 0.40
CA GLY A 56 8.11 17.25 -0.68
C GLY A 56 8.80 17.75 -1.95
N PHE A 57 8.67 17.03 -3.08
CA PHE A 57 9.14 17.51 -4.39
C PHE A 57 8.34 18.76 -4.83
N ALA A 58 8.98 19.93 -4.78
CA ALA A 58 8.48 21.15 -5.40
C ALA A 58 9.59 21.74 -6.29
N PRO A 59 9.31 22.11 -7.56
CA PRO A 59 10.31 22.70 -8.43
C PRO A 59 10.64 24.13 -7.94
N ALA A 60 11.90 24.35 -7.56
CA ALA A 60 12.36 25.65 -7.09
C ALA A 60 12.41 26.68 -8.23
N LEU A 61 11.38 27.52 -8.34
CA LEU A 61 11.41 28.71 -9.18
C LEU A 61 12.35 29.76 -8.54
N ARG A 62 13.55 29.85 -9.11
CA ARG A 62 14.59 30.81 -8.72
C ARG A 62 14.16 32.23 -9.16
N PRO A 63 14.16 33.24 -8.28
CA PRO A 63 13.81 34.60 -8.66
C PRO A 63 14.91 35.20 -9.56
N ALA A 64 14.53 35.64 -10.76
CA ALA A 64 15.41 36.42 -11.63
C ALA A 64 15.56 37.84 -11.09
N ALA A 65 16.79 38.37 -11.10
CA ALA A 65 17.10 39.68 -10.55
C ALA A 65 16.49 40.82 -11.39
N THR A 66 16.10 41.89 -10.69
CA THR A 66 15.52 43.11 -11.26
C THR A 66 16.52 43.84 -12.16
N ALA A 67 16.15 44.06 -13.42
CA ALA A 67 16.72 45.11 -14.26
C ALA A 67 15.57 46.01 -14.74
N ALA A 68 15.60 47.28 -14.37
CA ALA A 68 14.53 48.22 -14.66
C ALA A 68 14.61 48.73 -16.10
N ASN A 69 13.45 48.83 -16.76
CA ASN A 69 13.11 49.98 -17.60
C ASN A 69 11.59 50.01 -17.80
N GLY A 70 10.98 51.15 -17.49
CA GLY A 70 9.52 51.28 -17.46
C GLY A 70 8.92 51.66 -18.81
N VAL A 71 7.84 50.98 -19.18
CA VAL A 71 6.79 51.55 -20.04
C VAL A 71 5.45 51.16 -19.43
N THR A 72 4.63 52.15 -19.09
CA THR A 72 3.26 51.95 -18.60
C THR A 72 2.36 51.48 -19.75
N ARG A 73 1.65 50.35 -19.56
CA ARG A 73 0.53 49.97 -20.42
C ARG A 73 -0.57 49.28 -19.62
N ALA A 74 -1.81 49.64 -19.90
CA ALA A 74 -2.97 49.36 -19.07
C ALA A 74 -3.27 47.87 -18.86
N ALA A 75 -3.80 47.54 -17.69
CA ALA A 75 -4.23 46.21 -17.33
C ALA A 75 -5.54 45.84 -18.06
N THR A 76 -5.42 45.07 -19.14
CA THR A 76 -6.55 44.29 -19.70
C THR A 76 -6.49 42.88 -19.15
N ALA A 77 -7.46 42.52 -18.30
CA ALA A 77 -7.57 41.18 -17.72
C ALA A 77 -7.89 40.14 -18.82
N LEU A 78 -6.88 39.38 -19.24
CA LEU A 78 -7.07 38.17 -20.05
C LEU A 78 -7.38 36.99 -19.12
N PRO A 79 -8.48 36.25 -19.34
CA PRO A 79 -8.81 35.11 -18.49
C PRO A 79 -7.77 33.99 -18.66
N ILE A 80 -7.16 33.56 -17.55
CA ILE A 80 -6.29 32.38 -17.52
C ILE A 80 -7.16 31.12 -17.65
N ARG A 81 -7.62 30.85 -18.87
CA ARG A 81 -8.04 29.52 -19.32
C ARG A 81 -7.05 29.05 -20.37
N ARG A 82 -5.83 28.72 -19.93
CA ARG A 82 -4.93 27.90 -20.73
C ARG A 82 -5.39 26.44 -20.60
N SER A 83 -6.47 26.12 -21.32
CA SER A 83 -6.80 24.73 -21.63
C SER A 83 -5.55 24.10 -22.21
N LEU A 84 -4.98 23.14 -21.51
CA LEU A 84 -3.83 22.38 -21.99
C LEU A 84 -4.40 21.35 -22.97
N GLU A 85 -4.78 21.81 -24.17
CA GLU A 85 -5.07 20.95 -25.30
C GLU A 85 -3.76 20.28 -25.72
N VAL A 86 -3.43 19.20 -25.00
CA VAL A 86 -2.47 18.21 -25.46
C VAL A 86 -3.08 17.61 -26.71
N SER A 87 -2.68 18.12 -27.88
CA SER A 87 -3.00 17.56 -29.18
C SER A 87 -2.25 16.24 -29.35
N MET A 88 -2.66 15.23 -28.58
CA MET A 88 -2.40 13.83 -28.86
C MET A 88 -2.82 13.57 -30.31
N SER A 89 -1.85 13.11 -31.12
CA SER A 89 -2.06 12.76 -32.52
C SER A 89 -3.36 11.97 -32.69
N LYS A 90 -4.17 12.34 -33.69
CA LYS A 90 -5.39 11.60 -34.03
C LYS A 90 -5.09 10.26 -34.70
N ASP A 91 -3.83 10.06 -35.11
CA ASP A 91 -3.41 8.96 -35.98
C ASP A 91 -2.69 7.84 -35.21
N GLY A 92 -2.73 7.86 -33.88
CA GLY A 92 -2.18 6.80 -33.03
C GLY A 92 -3.25 5.76 -32.65
N GLN A 93 -2.86 4.48 -32.55
CA GLN A 93 -3.75 3.37 -32.21
C GLN A 93 -4.51 3.57 -30.86
N LEU A 94 -3.90 4.23 -29.88
CA LEU A 94 -4.58 4.69 -28.65
C LEU A 94 -5.73 5.67 -28.91
N ALA A 95 -5.60 6.56 -29.89
CA ALA A 95 -6.65 7.52 -30.25
C ALA A 95 -7.79 6.85 -31.03
N GLU A 96 -7.51 5.76 -31.76
CA GLU A 96 -8.53 4.91 -32.37
C GLU A 96 -9.30 4.12 -31.31
N LYS A 97 -8.61 3.37 -30.44
CA LYS A 97 -9.22 2.56 -29.37
C LYS A 97 -9.97 3.39 -28.32
N PHE A 98 -9.33 4.43 -27.78
CA PHE A 98 -9.83 5.20 -26.63
C PHE A 98 -10.26 6.63 -26.96
N GLY A 99 -10.27 7.04 -28.23
CA GLY A 99 -10.66 8.39 -28.64
C GLY A 99 -12.08 8.79 -28.24
N HIS A 100 -12.97 7.82 -28.10
CA HIS A 100 -14.35 8.01 -27.61
C HIS A 100 -14.43 8.43 -26.13
N LEU A 101 -13.37 8.23 -25.33
CA LEU A 101 -13.25 8.67 -23.94
C LEU A 101 -12.62 10.07 -23.81
N ARG A 102 -12.22 10.71 -24.93
CA ARG A 102 -11.59 12.03 -24.92
C ARG A 102 -12.58 13.09 -24.43
N GLY A 103 -12.29 13.69 -23.28
CA GLY A 103 -13.17 14.67 -22.65
C GLY A 103 -14.33 14.05 -21.85
N ALA A 104 -14.29 12.74 -21.56
CA ALA A 104 -15.16 12.13 -20.57
C ALA A 104 -14.95 12.78 -19.19
N ASP A 105 -16.03 12.90 -18.42
CA ASP A 105 -16.00 13.38 -17.03
C ASP A 105 -15.46 12.26 -16.13
N ILE A 106 -14.13 12.19 -16.02
CA ILE A 106 -13.44 11.24 -15.14
C ILE A 106 -13.49 11.79 -13.72
N GLU A 107 -14.02 10.98 -12.80
CA GLU A 107 -14.16 11.39 -11.40
C GLU A 107 -12.79 11.79 -10.81
N PRO A 108 -12.65 12.99 -10.24
CA PRO A 108 -11.38 13.43 -9.67
C PRO A 108 -11.10 12.78 -8.31
N CYS A 109 -9.81 12.64 -7.99
CA CYS A 109 -9.33 11.90 -6.83
C CYS A 109 -9.86 12.42 -5.48
N ASP A 110 -10.21 13.71 -5.37
CA ASP A 110 -10.82 14.28 -4.16
C ASP A 110 -12.15 13.63 -3.79
N LYS A 111 -12.88 13.07 -4.76
CA LYS A 111 -14.15 12.36 -4.52
C LYS A 111 -13.93 11.01 -3.86
N SER A 112 -12.90 10.27 -4.25
CA SER A 112 -12.44 9.08 -3.52
C SER A 112 -11.97 9.44 -2.10
N VAL A 113 -11.30 10.58 -1.90
CA VAL A 113 -10.91 11.06 -0.56
C VAL A 113 -12.11 11.40 0.32
N GLN A 114 -13.08 12.13 -0.22
CA GLN A 114 -14.34 12.48 0.47
C GLN A 114 -15.06 11.19 0.94
N ARG A 115 -15.31 10.26 0.01
CA ARG A 115 -15.92 8.95 0.31
C ARG A 115 -15.14 8.14 1.35
N PHE A 116 -13.81 8.15 1.29
CA PHE A 116 -12.96 7.44 2.26
C PHE A 116 -13.17 7.97 3.69
N TYR A 117 -13.12 9.29 3.90
CA TYR A 117 -13.30 9.86 5.22
C TYR A 117 -14.74 9.73 5.73
N GLU A 118 -15.74 9.80 4.84
CA GLU A 118 -17.15 9.54 5.15
C GLU A 118 -17.37 8.11 5.67
N MET A 119 -16.81 7.08 4.99
CA MET A 119 -16.97 5.68 5.39
C MET A 119 -16.11 5.29 6.61
N TYR A 120 -14.87 5.77 6.66
CA TYR A 120 -13.97 5.46 7.78
C TYR A 120 -14.43 6.14 9.08
N GLY A 121 -14.99 7.35 9.00
CA GLY A 121 -15.65 8.04 10.11
C GLY A 121 -14.73 8.37 11.30
N LYS A 122 -13.41 8.33 11.12
CA LYS A 122 -12.37 8.60 12.12
C LYS A 122 -11.19 9.32 11.46
N PRO A 123 -10.40 10.13 12.19
CA PRO A 123 -9.13 10.62 11.67
C PRO A 123 -8.14 9.46 11.52
N VAL A 124 -7.44 9.40 10.39
CA VAL A 124 -6.30 8.46 10.21
C VAL A 124 -5.12 8.97 11.04
N PRO A 125 -4.49 8.12 11.90
CA PRO A 125 -3.34 8.53 12.69
C PRO A 125 -2.19 8.99 11.79
N PHE A 126 -1.45 10.01 12.23
CA PHE A 126 -0.48 10.71 11.39
C PHE A 126 0.54 9.78 10.72
N VAL A 127 1.07 8.80 11.47
CA VAL A 127 2.02 7.78 11.00
C VAL A 127 1.55 7.09 9.71
N PHE A 128 0.28 6.69 9.67
CA PHE A 128 -0.25 5.86 8.60
C PHE A 128 -0.81 6.67 7.42
N ARG A 129 -1.05 7.97 7.61
CA ARG A 129 -1.70 8.84 6.61
C ARG A 129 -0.95 8.88 5.27
N GLY A 130 0.38 8.82 5.29
CA GLY A 130 1.19 8.74 4.07
C GLY A 130 0.84 7.52 3.22
N ALA A 131 0.93 6.33 3.82
CA ALA A 131 0.59 5.07 3.16
C ALA A 131 -0.90 4.97 2.78
N THR A 132 -1.82 5.47 3.62
CA THR A 132 -3.26 5.51 3.30
C THR A 132 -3.53 6.34 2.06
N ASN A 133 -2.93 7.53 1.97
CA ASN A 133 -3.07 8.40 0.82
C ASN A 133 -2.40 7.81 -0.44
N GLU A 134 -1.20 7.23 -0.33
CA GLU A 134 -0.53 6.62 -1.48
C GLU A 134 -1.34 5.46 -2.07
N ILE A 135 -1.81 4.53 -1.23
CA ILE A 135 -2.67 3.42 -1.69
C ILE A 135 -3.95 3.95 -2.35
N LEU A 136 -4.63 4.93 -1.74
CA LEU A 136 -5.86 5.50 -2.28
C LEU A 136 -5.63 6.23 -3.61
N TYR A 137 -4.58 7.05 -3.71
CA TYR A 137 -4.29 7.86 -4.90
C TYR A 137 -3.82 7.00 -6.07
N MET A 138 -2.87 6.07 -5.82
CA MET A 138 -2.37 5.17 -6.87
C MET A 138 -3.49 4.29 -7.41
N SER A 139 -4.31 3.70 -6.51
CA SER A 139 -5.42 2.83 -6.94
C SER A 139 -6.52 3.60 -7.66
N HIS A 140 -6.80 4.86 -7.28
CA HIS A 140 -7.73 5.72 -8.03
C HIS A 140 -7.20 6.04 -9.42
N LEU A 141 -5.92 6.36 -9.57
CA LEU A 141 -5.30 6.66 -10.86
C LEU A 141 -5.22 5.43 -11.78
N ASP A 142 -5.01 4.23 -11.21
CA ASP A 142 -5.11 2.96 -11.94
C ASP A 142 -6.54 2.77 -12.47
N LEU A 143 -7.55 2.81 -11.59
CA LEU A 143 -8.97 2.60 -11.95
C LEU A 143 -9.54 3.67 -12.91
N ALA A 144 -8.98 4.87 -12.91
CA ALA A 144 -9.35 5.95 -13.83
C ALA A 144 -8.71 5.83 -15.23
N ASN A 145 -7.76 4.91 -15.42
CA ASN A 145 -7.02 4.77 -16.66
C ASN A 145 -7.75 3.84 -17.65
N ALA A 146 -8.04 4.33 -18.85
CA ALA A 146 -8.74 3.56 -19.88
C ALA A 146 -8.02 2.26 -20.33
N ARG A 147 -6.70 2.18 -20.17
CA ARG A 147 -5.89 0.97 -20.46
C ARG A 147 -5.80 -0.01 -19.30
N PHE A 148 -6.25 0.38 -18.11
CA PHE A 148 -6.18 -0.48 -16.94
C PHE A 148 -7.33 -1.49 -16.94
N SER A 149 -7.00 -2.72 -16.56
CA SER A 149 -7.96 -3.76 -16.21
C SER A 149 -7.65 -4.20 -14.80
N TYR A 150 -8.67 -4.29 -13.95
CA TYR A 150 -8.53 -4.98 -12.68
C TYR A 150 -8.11 -6.44 -12.93
N ASP A 151 -7.20 -6.94 -12.10
CA ASP A 151 -6.73 -8.33 -12.11
C ASP A 151 -6.29 -8.75 -10.69
N ALA A 152 -6.14 -10.06 -10.47
CA ALA A 152 -5.82 -10.61 -9.16
C ALA A 152 -4.39 -10.28 -8.67
N VAL A 153 -3.43 -10.05 -9.58
CA VAL A 153 -2.05 -9.67 -9.23
C VAL A 153 -2.01 -8.22 -8.75
N TRP A 154 -2.77 -7.33 -9.38
CA TRP A 154 -3.02 -5.97 -8.88
C TRP A 154 -3.66 -5.98 -7.49
N ALA A 155 -4.72 -6.79 -7.30
CA ALA A 155 -5.39 -6.94 -6.00
C ALA A 155 -4.44 -7.46 -4.90
N CYS A 156 -3.62 -8.47 -5.23
CA CYS A 156 -2.56 -8.98 -4.38
C CYS A 156 -1.55 -7.91 -3.97
N GLY A 157 -1.15 -7.04 -4.89
CA GLY A 157 -0.23 -5.93 -4.61
C GLY A 157 -0.81 -4.86 -3.70
N VAL A 158 -2.06 -4.43 -3.94
CA VAL A 158 -2.77 -3.48 -3.07
C VAL A 158 -2.93 -4.06 -1.67
N PHE A 159 -3.43 -5.30 -1.56
CA PHE A 159 -3.66 -5.96 -0.27
C PHE A 159 -2.35 -6.21 0.49
N SER A 160 -1.29 -6.64 -0.18
CA SER A 160 0.00 -6.93 0.46
C SER A 160 0.74 -5.66 0.88
N THR A 161 0.65 -4.59 0.10
CA THR A 161 1.15 -3.27 0.52
C THR A 161 0.38 -2.78 1.74
N PHE A 162 -0.95 -2.92 1.75
CA PHE A 162 -1.74 -2.59 2.91
C PHE A 162 -1.40 -3.46 4.13
N ASP A 163 -1.19 -4.76 3.99
CA ASP A 163 -0.82 -5.60 5.14
C ASP A 163 0.50 -5.13 5.75
N VAL A 164 1.55 -4.94 4.93
CA VAL A 164 2.89 -4.51 5.36
C VAL A 164 2.89 -3.15 6.07
N PHE A 165 2.23 -2.14 5.51
CA PHE A 165 2.23 -0.79 6.09
C PHE A 165 1.28 -0.62 7.29
N PHE A 166 0.41 -1.60 7.59
CA PHE A 166 -0.62 -1.46 8.63
C PHE A 166 -0.57 -2.56 9.70
N GLN A 167 0.52 -3.35 9.77
CA GLN A 167 0.73 -4.41 10.78
C GLN A 167 0.67 -3.90 12.24
N GLY A 168 1.04 -2.64 12.49
CA GLY A 168 1.02 -2.03 13.83
C GLY A 168 -0.36 -1.53 14.32
N ILE A 169 -1.42 -1.71 13.53
CA ILE A 169 -2.79 -1.30 13.91
C ILE A 169 -3.57 -2.52 14.44
N ASP A 170 -4.47 -2.30 15.40
CA ASP A 170 -5.40 -3.33 15.87
C ASP A 170 -6.23 -3.92 14.70
N ALA A 171 -6.53 -5.22 14.78
CA ALA A 171 -7.15 -5.95 13.69
C ALA A 171 -8.50 -5.35 13.23
N ASN A 172 -9.29 -4.80 14.15
CA ASN A 172 -10.61 -4.23 13.84
C ASN A 172 -10.48 -2.90 13.09
N THR A 173 -9.64 -1.99 13.56
CA THR A 173 -9.35 -0.72 12.87
C THR A 173 -8.67 -0.97 11.53
N ARG A 174 -7.74 -1.94 11.45
CA ARG A 174 -7.06 -2.34 10.21
C ARG A 174 -8.06 -2.88 9.17
N THR A 175 -8.99 -3.74 9.60
CA THR A 175 -10.07 -4.28 8.75
C THR A 175 -10.97 -3.17 8.25
N LYS A 176 -11.51 -2.33 9.15
CA LYS A 176 -12.36 -1.20 8.78
C LYS A 176 -11.66 -0.22 7.84
N LEU A 177 -10.36 0.03 8.05
CA LEU A 177 -9.58 0.94 7.22
C LEU A 177 -9.44 0.40 5.79
N PHE A 178 -9.15 -0.89 5.63
CA PHE A 178 -9.12 -1.54 4.31
C PHE A 178 -10.49 -1.50 3.63
N ASP A 179 -11.55 -1.86 4.36
CA ASP A 179 -12.91 -1.84 3.82
C ASP A 179 -13.30 -0.44 3.35
N SER A 180 -12.95 0.59 4.12
CA SER A 180 -13.20 2.00 3.77
C SER A 180 -12.38 2.46 2.56
N LEU A 181 -11.13 2.01 2.43
CA LEU A 181 -10.28 2.30 1.27
C LEU A 181 -10.83 1.68 -0.01
N MET A 182 -11.12 0.37 -0.02
CA MET A 182 -11.62 -0.31 -1.21
C MET A 182 -13.02 0.18 -1.60
N SER A 183 -13.92 0.37 -0.61
CA SER A 183 -15.25 0.94 -0.87
C SER A 183 -15.19 2.38 -1.41
N ALA A 184 -14.22 3.20 -0.97
CA ALA A 184 -14.02 4.55 -1.52
C ALA A 184 -13.58 4.56 -2.99
N LEU A 185 -12.95 3.47 -3.43
CA LEU A 185 -12.59 3.20 -4.83
C LEU A 185 -13.72 2.51 -5.62
N LYS A 186 -14.89 2.30 -5.00
CA LYS A 186 -16.05 1.55 -5.54
C LYS A 186 -15.73 0.07 -5.80
N LEU A 187 -14.71 -0.47 -5.15
CA LEU A 187 -14.38 -1.90 -5.14
C LEU A 187 -15.04 -2.59 -3.94
N GLU A 188 -15.32 -3.89 -4.08
CA GLU A 188 -15.85 -4.70 -2.99
C GLU A 188 -14.67 -5.28 -2.16
N PRO A 189 -14.55 -4.97 -0.85
CA PRO A 189 -13.36 -5.33 -0.08
C PRO A 189 -13.09 -6.83 0.07
N ALA A 190 -14.12 -7.68 0.15
CA ALA A 190 -13.93 -9.13 0.28
C ALA A 190 -13.39 -9.76 -1.02
N THR A 191 -13.79 -9.24 -2.17
CA THR A 191 -13.32 -9.65 -3.51
C THR A 191 -11.83 -9.33 -3.67
N VAL A 192 -11.39 -8.11 -3.30
CA VAL A 192 -9.96 -7.74 -3.34
C VAL A 192 -9.12 -8.64 -2.42
N ARG A 193 -9.64 -9.02 -1.23
CA ARG A 193 -8.97 -9.99 -0.35
C ARG A 193 -8.91 -11.38 -0.96
N ALA A 194 -10.04 -11.89 -1.47
CA ALA A 194 -10.12 -13.22 -2.06
C ALA A 194 -9.19 -13.35 -3.29
N ASP A 195 -9.14 -12.34 -4.15
CA ASP A 195 -8.26 -12.31 -5.31
C ASP A 195 -6.78 -12.23 -4.90
N ALA A 196 -6.44 -11.48 -3.84
CA ALA A 196 -5.11 -11.50 -3.26
C ALA A 196 -4.75 -12.89 -2.72
N GLU A 197 -5.65 -13.54 -1.97
CA GLU A 197 -5.47 -14.88 -1.42
C GLU A 197 -5.30 -15.96 -2.51
N LYS A 198 -6.01 -15.85 -3.65
CA LYS A 198 -5.78 -16.72 -4.83
C LYS A 198 -4.33 -16.65 -5.30
N VAL A 199 -3.76 -15.45 -5.46
CA VAL A 199 -2.37 -15.27 -5.93
C VAL A 199 -1.38 -15.81 -4.90
N LEU A 200 -1.60 -15.53 -3.61
CA LEU A 200 -0.75 -16.04 -2.53
C LEU A 200 -0.77 -17.57 -2.47
N SER A 201 -1.95 -18.18 -2.56
CA SER A 201 -2.13 -19.64 -2.53
C SER A 201 -1.58 -20.33 -3.78
N TRP A 202 -1.71 -19.68 -4.95
CA TRP A 202 -1.14 -20.16 -6.21
C TRP A 202 0.40 -20.13 -6.20
N ALA A 203 1.00 -19.09 -5.62
CA ALA A 203 2.46 -18.97 -5.50
C ALA A 203 3.04 -19.89 -4.41
N GLN A 204 2.23 -20.31 -3.43
CA GLN A 204 2.70 -21.13 -2.31
C GLN A 204 3.18 -22.51 -2.79
N GLY A 205 4.46 -22.80 -2.57
CA GLY A 205 5.10 -24.06 -2.97
C GLY A 205 5.61 -24.09 -4.40
N LYS A 206 5.45 -23.02 -5.18
CA LYS A 206 6.12 -22.84 -6.48
C LYS A 206 7.55 -22.35 -6.32
N THR A 207 8.38 -22.65 -7.31
CA THR A 207 9.74 -22.11 -7.46
C THR A 207 9.75 -20.88 -8.38
N GLU A 208 10.85 -20.11 -8.40
CA GLU A 208 11.05 -19.02 -9.36
C GLU A 208 10.86 -19.47 -10.82
N ALA A 209 11.29 -20.70 -11.16
CA ALA A 209 11.14 -21.25 -12.51
C ALA A 209 9.67 -21.49 -12.89
N ASP A 210 8.84 -21.96 -11.95
CA ASP A 210 7.41 -22.17 -12.18
C ASP A 210 6.67 -20.85 -12.41
N ILE A 211 7.11 -19.77 -11.76
CA ILE A 211 6.57 -18.43 -11.98
C ILE A 211 6.96 -17.92 -13.38
N VAL A 212 8.23 -18.08 -13.79
CA VAL A 212 8.68 -17.69 -15.14
C VAL A 212 7.99 -18.50 -16.24
N ALA A 213 7.76 -19.80 -16.02
CA ALA A 213 6.97 -20.65 -16.93
C ALA A 213 5.51 -20.15 -17.03
N ALA A 214 4.90 -19.74 -15.91
CA ALA A 214 3.58 -19.13 -15.90
C ALA A 214 3.53 -17.81 -16.69
N MET A 215 4.55 -16.95 -16.57
CA MET A 215 4.69 -15.73 -17.38
C MET A 215 4.79 -16.03 -18.88
N ASN A 216 5.34 -17.19 -19.26
CA ASN A 216 5.40 -17.67 -20.65
C ASN A 216 4.10 -18.34 -21.15
N GLY A 217 3.06 -18.48 -20.31
CA GLY A 217 1.80 -19.13 -20.65
C GLY A 217 1.78 -20.65 -20.49
N GLU A 218 2.79 -21.23 -19.82
CA GLU A 218 2.85 -22.68 -19.55
C GLU A 218 1.94 -23.10 -18.39
N ASP A 219 1.47 -22.14 -17.58
CA ASP A 219 0.50 -22.35 -16.48
C ASP A 219 -0.90 -21.86 -16.90
N GLN A 220 -1.86 -22.78 -16.94
CA GLN A 220 -3.25 -22.54 -17.36
C GLN A 220 -4.19 -22.11 -16.21
N SER A 221 -3.65 -21.83 -15.01
CA SER A 221 -4.42 -21.23 -13.92
C SER A 221 -4.85 -19.79 -14.23
N GLU A 222 -5.79 -19.26 -13.43
CA GLU A 222 -6.24 -17.86 -13.50
C GLU A 222 -5.06 -16.89 -13.39
N VAL A 223 -4.14 -17.12 -12.44
CA VAL A 223 -2.98 -16.26 -12.20
C VAL A 223 -1.94 -16.40 -13.31
N GLY A 224 -1.65 -17.62 -13.78
CA GLY A 224 -0.77 -17.84 -14.93
C GLY A 224 -1.28 -17.14 -16.19
N SER A 225 -2.60 -17.22 -16.43
CA SER A 225 -3.27 -16.54 -17.55
C SER A 225 -3.16 -15.01 -17.44
N ILE A 226 -3.27 -14.43 -16.24
CA ILE A 226 -3.07 -12.99 -16.01
C ILE A 226 -1.62 -12.58 -16.33
N LEU A 227 -0.62 -13.33 -15.85
CA LEU A 227 0.79 -13.04 -16.10
C LEU A 227 1.15 -13.17 -17.60
N ALA A 228 0.69 -14.23 -18.25
CA ALA A 228 0.89 -14.45 -19.68
C ALA A 228 0.20 -13.37 -20.53
N LYS A 229 -1.02 -12.93 -20.15
CA LYS A 229 -1.70 -11.80 -20.79
C LYS A 229 -0.94 -10.49 -20.60
N ALA A 230 -0.46 -10.20 -19.39
CA ALA A 230 0.32 -8.99 -19.11
C ALA A 230 1.62 -8.92 -19.92
N LYS A 231 2.30 -10.05 -20.14
CA LYS A 231 3.51 -10.16 -20.98
C LYS A 231 3.23 -10.07 -22.48
N SER A 232 2.13 -10.66 -22.95
CA SER A 232 1.82 -10.78 -24.39
C SER A 232 0.95 -9.65 -24.94
N ALA A 233 0.30 -8.86 -24.09
CA ALA A 233 -0.45 -7.69 -24.50
C ALA A 233 0.48 -6.61 -25.08
N GLY A 234 0.09 -6.04 -26.22
CA GLY A 234 0.76 -4.87 -26.76
C GLY A 234 0.61 -3.65 -25.84
N GLU A 235 1.46 -2.63 -26.03
CA GLU A 235 1.46 -1.43 -25.19
C GLU A 235 0.09 -0.73 -25.11
N ASP A 236 -0.81 -0.92 -26.07
CA ASP A 236 -2.13 -0.30 -26.07
C ASP A 236 -3.20 -1.09 -25.30
N ASP A 237 -2.99 -2.39 -25.06
CA ASP A 237 -4.00 -3.30 -24.49
C ASP A 237 -3.72 -3.67 -23.01
N TRP A 238 -2.56 -3.27 -22.49
CA TRP A 238 -2.21 -3.40 -21.08
C TRP A 238 -1.37 -2.21 -20.62
N ILE A 239 -1.35 -1.96 -19.31
CA ILE A 239 -0.48 -0.98 -18.68
C ILE A 239 0.12 -1.52 -17.39
N TYR A 240 1.44 -1.45 -17.26
CA TYR A 240 2.12 -1.70 -16.00
C TYR A 240 1.69 -0.65 -14.96
N THR A 241 1.18 -1.11 -13.82
CA THR A 241 0.85 -0.29 -12.65
C THR A 241 1.79 -0.64 -11.50
N ARG A 242 2.05 0.32 -10.61
CA ARG A 242 2.85 0.09 -9.40
C ARG A 242 2.23 -0.99 -8.50
N ASN A 243 0.91 -1.03 -8.44
CA ASN A 243 0.16 -2.03 -7.69
C ASN A 243 0.35 -3.45 -8.27
N PHE A 244 0.34 -3.62 -9.59
CA PHE A 244 0.74 -4.89 -10.22
C PHE A 244 2.20 -5.26 -9.89
N GLY A 245 3.10 -4.29 -9.91
CA GLY A 245 4.49 -4.44 -9.44
C GLY A 245 4.59 -4.92 -7.98
N ALA A 246 3.80 -4.35 -7.07
CA ALA A 246 3.74 -4.80 -5.68
C ALA A 246 3.23 -6.25 -5.55
N GLY A 247 2.32 -6.68 -6.43
CA GLY A 247 1.87 -8.07 -6.53
C GLY A 247 2.98 -9.03 -6.96
N LEU A 248 3.80 -8.62 -7.94
CA LEU A 248 5.01 -9.37 -8.31
C LEU A 248 6.03 -9.42 -7.16
N ILE A 249 6.29 -8.30 -6.47
CA ILE A 249 7.18 -8.26 -5.28
C ILE A 249 6.70 -9.24 -4.22
N LYS A 250 5.40 -9.28 -3.94
CA LYS A 250 4.85 -10.25 -3.00
C LYS A 250 5.03 -11.68 -3.48
N THR A 251 4.82 -11.93 -4.77
CA THR A 251 5.01 -13.25 -5.39
C THR A 251 6.47 -13.72 -5.22
N MET A 252 7.46 -12.85 -5.47
CA MET A 252 8.88 -13.13 -5.21
C MET A 252 9.10 -13.58 -3.76
N GLN A 253 8.57 -12.83 -2.79
CA GLN A 253 8.69 -13.15 -1.35
C GLN A 253 8.08 -14.51 -1.00
N VAL A 254 6.93 -14.88 -1.60
CA VAL A 254 6.25 -16.17 -1.35
C VAL A 254 7.04 -17.35 -1.91
N VAL A 255 7.67 -17.21 -3.08
CA VAL A 255 8.54 -18.26 -3.67
C VAL A 255 9.97 -18.27 -3.11
N GLY A 256 10.25 -17.47 -2.07
CA GLY A 256 11.55 -17.40 -1.41
C GLY A 256 12.63 -16.60 -2.16
N VAL A 257 12.26 -15.85 -3.20
CA VAL A 257 13.17 -14.94 -3.91
C VAL A 257 13.19 -13.59 -3.21
N GLU A 258 14.35 -13.18 -2.73
CA GLU A 258 14.53 -11.85 -2.13
C GLU A 258 14.31 -10.74 -3.18
N PRO A 259 13.40 -9.77 -2.94
CA PRO A 259 13.27 -8.60 -3.79
C PRO A 259 14.51 -7.72 -3.65
N ASN A 260 15.30 -7.64 -4.71
CA ASN A 260 16.48 -6.79 -4.83
C ASN A 260 16.68 -6.42 -6.32
N THR A 261 17.55 -5.46 -6.63
CA THR A 261 17.74 -4.96 -8.01
C THR A 261 18.10 -6.07 -9.01
N ALA A 262 18.90 -7.06 -8.62
CA ALA A 262 19.33 -8.13 -9.51
C ALA A 262 18.19 -9.10 -9.85
N ASN A 263 17.40 -9.50 -8.86
CA ASN A 263 16.23 -10.37 -9.08
C ASN A 263 15.09 -9.61 -9.75
N ALA A 264 14.90 -8.33 -9.41
CA ALA A 264 13.94 -7.45 -10.06
C ALA A 264 14.22 -7.32 -11.57
N LYS A 265 15.50 -7.17 -11.97
CA LYS A 265 15.89 -7.14 -13.38
C LYS A 265 15.54 -8.45 -14.10
N LYS A 266 15.90 -9.61 -13.54
CA LYS A 266 15.52 -10.92 -14.13
C LYS A 266 14.01 -11.06 -14.32
N TRP A 267 13.21 -10.63 -13.34
CA TRP A 267 11.75 -10.71 -13.40
C TRP A 267 11.15 -9.70 -14.37
N ALA A 268 11.75 -8.51 -14.52
CA ALA A 268 11.38 -7.55 -15.55
C ALA A 268 11.65 -8.08 -16.95
N GLU A 269 12.84 -8.66 -17.19
CA GLU A 269 13.20 -9.34 -18.43
C GLU A 269 12.24 -10.52 -18.71
N ALA A 270 11.95 -11.36 -17.71
CA ALA A 270 11.00 -12.47 -17.83
C ALA A 270 9.57 -12.02 -18.13
N MET A 271 9.12 -10.89 -17.59
CA MET A 271 7.81 -10.28 -17.87
C MET A 271 7.77 -9.45 -19.18
N GLY A 272 8.92 -9.19 -19.82
CA GLY A 272 8.99 -8.27 -20.97
C GLY A 272 8.79 -6.80 -20.62
N ILE A 273 8.99 -6.39 -19.36
CA ILE A 273 8.83 -5.00 -18.92
C ILE A 273 10.05 -4.19 -19.36
N GLY A 274 9.88 -3.43 -20.44
CA GLY A 274 10.95 -2.64 -21.05
C GLY A 274 11.67 -1.67 -20.10
N GLU A 275 12.99 -1.57 -20.27
CA GLU A 275 13.83 -0.56 -19.63
C GLU A 275 13.57 0.83 -20.21
N ASN A 276 13.74 1.87 -19.39
CA ASN A 276 13.73 3.27 -19.84
C ASN A 276 15.07 3.90 -19.44
N THR A 277 15.82 4.42 -20.41
CA THR A 277 17.06 5.15 -20.12
C THR A 277 16.74 6.57 -19.64
N SER A 278 17.18 6.91 -18.43
CA SER A 278 17.09 8.27 -17.89
C SER A 278 18.01 9.22 -18.66
N ALA A 279 17.43 10.21 -19.33
CA ALA A 279 18.19 11.25 -20.05
C ALA A 279 19.07 12.13 -19.15
N MET A 280 18.84 12.12 -17.83
CA MET A 280 19.61 12.92 -16.85
C MET A 280 20.78 12.13 -16.24
N THR A 281 20.61 10.82 -16.02
CA THR A 281 21.59 10.00 -15.27
C THR A 281 22.27 8.94 -16.13
N GLY A 282 21.74 8.64 -17.32
CA GLY A 282 22.25 7.58 -18.20
C GLY A 282 21.94 6.15 -17.73
N LEU A 283 21.33 5.98 -16.54
CA LEU A 283 20.89 4.65 -16.08
C LEU A 283 19.69 4.17 -16.88
N SER A 284 19.74 2.92 -17.29
CA SER A 284 18.63 2.16 -17.88
C SER A 284 18.10 1.19 -16.84
N MET A 285 16.80 1.27 -16.53
CA MET A 285 16.11 0.38 -15.58
C MET A 285 14.67 0.17 -16.07
N SER A 286 14.11 -1.01 -15.83
CA SER A 286 12.67 -1.23 -16.02
C SER A 286 11.84 -0.47 -14.98
N ARG A 287 10.56 -0.26 -15.30
CA ARG A 287 9.59 0.31 -14.35
C ARG A 287 9.50 -0.54 -13.08
N PHE A 288 9.59 -1.86 -13.22
CA PHE A 288 9.56 -2.81 -12.11
C PHE A 288 10.79 -2.70 -11.21
N GLU A 289 12.01 -2.64 -11.75
CA GLU A 289 13.22 -2.42 -10.94
C GLU A 289 13.18 -1.11 -10.15
N SER A 290 12.68 -0.04 -10.76
CA SER A 290 12.49 1.24 -10.07
C SER A 290 11.48 1.13 -8.93
N ASP A 291 10.35 0.46 -9.14
CA ASP A 291 9.32 0.30 -8.11
C ASP A 291 9.75 -0.65 -6.98
N VAL A 292 10.58 -1.67 -7.26
CA VAL A 292 11.21 -2.51 -6.22
C VAL A 292 12.10 -1.65 -5.31
N GLY A 293 12.96 -0.80 -5.89
CA GLY A 293 13.81 0.10 -5.12
C GLY A 293 13.02 1.11 -4.28
N VAL A 294 11.95 1.67 -4.84
CA VAL A 294 11.03 2.56 -4.12
C VAL A 294 10.35 1.82 -2.98
N PHE A 295 9.75 0.65 -3.23
CA PHE A 295 9.03 -0.16 -2.25
C PHE A 295 9.90 -0.51 -1.04
N LEU A 296 11.09 -1.07 -1.27
CA LEU A 296 12.02 -1.45 -0.19
C LEU A 296 12.39 -0.21 0.65
N SER A 297 12.80 0.88 0.01
CA SER A 297 13.18 2.11 0.73
C SER A 297 12.00 2.73 1.50
N SER A 298 10.77 2.53 1.05
CA SER A 298 9.56 3.02 1.73
C SER A 298 9.22 2.15 2.95
N VAL A 299 9.36 0.82 2.85
CA VAL A 299 9.21 -0.10 3.99
C VAL A 299 10.25 0.19 5.07
N GLU A 300 11.53 0.37 4.70
CA GLU A 300 12.60 0.73 5.64
C GLU A 300 12.32 2.04 6.40
N LYS A 301 12.00 3.11 5.66
CA LYS A 301 11.64 4.41 6.26
C LYS A 301 10.43 4.29 7.17
N PHE A 302 9.44 3.49 6.78
CA PHE A 302 8.23 3.31 7.56
C PHE A 302 8.47 2.53 8.86
N GLN A 303 9.31 1.50 8.83
CA GLN A 303 9.79 0.80 10.03
C GLN A 303 10.55 1.74 10.97
N GLN A 304 11.41 2.61 10.45
CA GLN A 304 12.10 3.64 11.24
C GLN A 304 11.12 4.62 11.90
N VAL A 305 10.07 5.03 11.18
CA VAL A 305 9.01 5.89 11.74
C VAL A 305 8.23 5.17 12.84
N ILE A 306 7.82 3.91 12.63
CA ILE A 306 7.13 3.12 13.68
C ILE A 306 7.99 3.01 14.94
N GLN A 307 9.29 2.70 14.78
CA GLN A 307 10.22 2.58 15.91
C GLN A 307 10.33 3.91 16.68
N LEU A 308 10.50 5.04 15.98
CA LEU A 308 10.53 6.37 16.59
C LEU A 308 9.22 6.70 17.34
N PHE A 309 8.07 6.35 16.78
CA PHE A 309 6.78 6.56 17.44
C PHE A 309 6.60 5.68 18.68
N ALA A 310 7.05 4.43 18.66
CA ALA A 310 7.03 3.55 19.83
C ALA A 310 7.94 4.08 20.96
N GLU A 311 9.13 4.61 20.64
CA GLU A 311 10.04 5.25 21.60
C GLU A 311 9.45 6.53 22.20
N VAL A 312 8.79 7.37 21.38
CA VAL A 312 8.08 8.56 21.86
C VAL A 312 6.90 8.18 22.75
N GLU A 313 6.11 7.18 22.39
CA GLU A 313 4.98 6.71 23.20
C GLU A 313 5.44 6.15 24.55
N ALA A 314 6.52 5.36 24.57
CA ALA A 314 7.13 4.87 25.81
C ALA A 314 7.62 6.02 26.71
N ARG A 315 8.25 7.05 26.13
CA ARG A 315 8.71 8.25 26.84
C ARG A 315 7.55 9.07 27.41
N GLU A 316 6.48 9.29 26.65
CA GLU A 316 5.32 10.04 27.13
C GLU A 316 4.54 9.27 28.19
N LYS A 317 4.35 7.95 28.04
CA LYS A 317 3.78 7.10 29.11
C LYS A 317 4.58 7.21 30.41
N LYS A 318 5.91 7.23 30.34
CA LYS A 318 6.77 7.44 31.50
C LYS A 318 6.54 8.81 32.15
N LYS A 319 6.58 9.90 31.37
CA LYS A 319 6.32 11.27 31.88
C LYS A 319 4.93 11.43 32.49
N VAL A 320 3.90 10.81 31.90
CA VAL A 320 2.53 10.86 32.41
C VAL A 320 2.43 10.08 33.73
N ALA A 321 3.06 8.90 33.84
CA ALA A 321 3.14 8.15 35.09
C ALA A 321 3.90 8.93 36.18
N GLU A 322 5.04 9.55 35.84
CA GLU A 322 5.81 10.42 36.75
C GLU A 322 4.99 11.63 37.22
N ARG A 323 4.21 12.26 36.34
CA ARG A 323 3.33 13.38 36.69
C ARG A 323 2.19 12.95 37.60
N LEU A 324 1.53 11.82 37.31
CA LEU A 324 0.45 11.28 38.14
C LEU A 324 0.96 10.85 39.52
N ALA A 325 2.15 10.24 39.59
CA ALA A 325 2.81 9.90 40.86
C ALA A 325 3.16 11.16 41.67
N GLY A 326 3.71 12.20 41.04
CA GLY A 326 4.02 13.47 41.69
C GLY A 326 2.77 14.20 42.22
N MET A 327 1.67 14.19 41.46
CA MET A 327 0.39 14.74 41.91
C MET A 327 -0.22 13.94 43.08
N ALA A 328 -0.09 12.60 43.06
CA ALA A 328 -0.53 11.75 44.17
C ALA A 328 0.32 11.98 45.43
N GLU A 329 1.64 12.18 45.29
CA GLU A 329 2.54 12.48 46.40
C GLU A 329 2.28 13.89 46.99
N GLN A 330 1.94 14.87 46.16
CA GLN A 330 1.52 16.20 46.61
C GLN A 330 0.18 16.14 47.36
N ALA A 331 -0.83 15.47 46.81
CA ALA A 331 -2.13 15.29 47.47
C ALA A 331 -1.99 14.53 48.81
N ALA A 332 -1.07 13.56 48.91
CA ALA A 332 -0.79 12.86 50.17
C ALA A 332 -0.08 13.75 51.21
N LYS A 333 0.68 14.76 50.79
CA LYS A 333 1.34 15.74 51.67
C LYS A 333 0.42 16.88 52.11
N GLU A 334 -0.58 17.22 51.31
CA GLU A 334 -1.60 18.22 51.65
C GLU A 334 -2.71 17.66 52.55
N ALA A 335 -2.82 16.33 52.66
CA ALA A 335 -3.78 15.62 53.50
C ALA A 335 -3.22 15.15 54.86
N ALA A 336 -1.97 15.54 55.21
CA ALA A 336 -1.23 15.11 56.40
C ALA A 336 -0.86 16.30 57.30
#